data_AF-A0A3M2EJK1-F1
#
_entry.id   AF-A0A3M2EJK1-F1
#
_cell.length_a   1.000
_cell.length_b   1.000
_cell.length_c   1.000
_cell.angle_alpha   90.00
_cell.angle_beta   90.00
_cell.angle_gamma   90.00
#
_symmetry.space_group_name_H-M   'P 1'
#
loop_
_entity.id
_entity.type
_entity.pdbx_description
1 polymer ?
#
loop_
_entity_poly.entity_id
_entity_poly.type
_entity_poly.pdbx_seq_one_letter_code
_entity_poly.pdbx_strand_id
1 'polypeptide(L)' 'MILNLPDSLNGQPVRAYTILRPPALSRLVERSWVWRTHPSDAGRHRILAEATFRSEPPDTLVVEVVVE' A
#
# COMPACT_ATOMS: atom_id res chain seq x y z
N MET A 1 2.16 -5.57 11.51
CA MET A 1 2.84 -5.82 10.23
C MET A 1 3.38 -4.51 9.65
N ILE A 2 4.52 -4.55 8.96
CA ILE A 2 5.10 -3.41 8.24
C ILE A 2 5.47 -3.87 6.83
N LEU A 3 5.03 -3.14 5.80
CA LEU A 3 5.36 -3.39 4.40
C LEU A 3 5.95 -2.13 3.76
N ASN A 4 7.06 -2.27 3.05
CA ASN A 4 7.63 -1.18 2.26
C ASN A 4 7.11 -1.29 0.82
N LEU A 5 6.47 -0.22 0.35
CA LEU A 5 6.02 -0.10 -1.02
C LEU A 5 7.22 0.19 -1.95
N PRO A 6 7.20 -0.30 -3.20
CA PRO A 6 8.27 -0.06 -4.17
C PRO A 6 8.55 1.42 -4.38
N ASP A 7 9.80 1.81 -4.61
CA ASP A 7 10.16 3.19 -4.98
C ASP A 7 9.96 3.50 -6.46
N SER A 8 9.65 2.49 -7.26
CA SER A 8 9.38 2.60 -8.69
C SER A 8 8.35 1.56 -9.13
N LEU A 9 7.55 1.93 -10.13
CA LEU A 9 6.59 1.06 -10.81
C LEU A 9 6.75 1.26 -12.31
N ASN A 10 6.79 0.18 -13.09
CA ASN A 10 6.97 0.23 -14.55
C ASN A 10 8.18 1.07 -15.00
N GLY A 11 9.27 1.06 -14.21
CA GLY A 11 10.48 1.85 -14.47
C GLY A 11 10.37 3.35 -14.12
N GLN A 12 9.21 3.80 -13.61
CA GLN A 12 8.97 5.18 -13.21
C GLN A 12 9.13 5.34 -11.70
N PRO A 13 9.91 6.32 -11.21
CA PRO A 13 10.03 6.61 -9.78
C PRO A 13 8.69 7.08 -9.20
N VAL A 14 8.22 6.40 -8.15
CA VAL A 14 7.01 6.78 -7.43
C VAL A 14 7.32 7.94 -6.49
N ARG A 15 6.54 9.02 -6.58
CA ARG A 15 6.69 10.20 -5.73
C ARG A 15 6.05 10.00 -4.37
N ALA A 16 4.83 9.46 -4.35
CA ALA A 16 4.06 9.22 -3.15
C ALA A 16 2.99 8.15 -3.42
N TYR A 17 2.59 7.47 -2.34
CA TYR A 17 1.45 6.57 -2.35
C TYR A 17 0.29 7.14 -1.54
N THR A 18 -0.93 6.77 -1.93
CA THR A 18 -2.16 6.96 -1.16
C THR A 18 -2.89 5.63 -1.06
N ILE A 19 -3.26 5.21 0.16
CA ILE A 19 -4.07 4.00 0.32
C ILE A 19 -5.55 4.38 0.15
N LEU A 20 -6.21 3.86 -0.88
CA LEU A 20 -7.57 4.28 -1.27
C LEU A 20 -8.65 3.81 -0.28
N ARG A 21 -8.45 2.64 0.34
CA ARG A 21 -9.34 2.04 1.34
C ARG A 21 -8.51 1.37 2.43
N PRO A 22 -7.92 2.15 3.35
CA PRO A 22 -7.04 1.60 4.36
C PRO A 22 -7.85 0.75 5.36
N PRO A 23 -7.38 -0.46 5.71
CA PRO A 23 -7.89 -1.20 6.85
C PRO A 23 -7.85 -0.34 8.12
N ALA A 24 -8.73 -0.65 9.07
CA ALA A 24 -8.70 -0.03 10.39
C ALA A 24 -7.32 -0.22 11.04
N LEU A 25 -6.87 0.80 11.79
CA LEU A 25 -5.57 0.78 12.48
C LEU A 25 -4.37 0.54 11.54
N SER A 26 -4.50 0.96 10.28
CA SER A 26 -3.40 1.03 9.33
C SER A 26 -3.03 2.47 9.00
N ARG A 27 -1.76 2.69 8.65
CA ARG A 27 -1.24 4.01 8.27
C ARG A 27 -0.12 3.85 7.26
N LEU A 28 -0.09 4.74 6.28
CA LEU A 28 1.05 4.93 5.39
C LEU A 28 1.88 6.12 5.88
N VAL A 29 3.20 5.92 6.01
CA VAL A 29 4.18 6.97 6.28
C VAL A 29 5.19 6.92 5.14
N GLU A 30 5.14 7.92 4.26
CA GLU A 30 5.88 7.94 2.99
C GLU A 30 5.58 6.69 2.14
N ARG A 31 6.47 5.70 2.18
CA ARG A 31 6.35 4.42 1.47
C ARG A 31 6.24 3.21 2.41
N SER A 32 6.25 3.44 3.71
CA SER A 32 6.11 2.38 4.71
C SER A 32 4.68 2.31 5.19
N TRP A 33 3.99 1.24 4.83
CA TRP A 33 2.65 0.96 5.30
C TRP A 33 2.71 0.07 6.55
N VAL A 34 2.07 0.52 7.61
CA VAL A 34 2.00 -0.16 8.90
C VAL A 34 0.55 -0.54 9.16
N TRP A 35 0.33 -1.77 9.61
CA TRP A 35 -1.00 -2.25 10.01
C TRP A 35 -0.91 -3.02 11.33
N ARG A 36 -1.68 -2.58 12.32
CA ARG A 36 -1.92 -3.33 13.56
C ARG A 36 -3.09 -4.28 13.33
N THR A 37 -2.79 -5.55 13.11
CA THR A 37 -3.78 -6.60 12.86
C THR A 37 -4.32 -7.18 14.17
N HIS A 38 -5.55 -7.68 14.11
CA HIS A 38 -6.24 -8.43 15.15
C HIS A 38 -6.62 -9.83 14.63
N PRO A 39 -6.97 -10.80 15.50
CA PRO A 39 -7.42 -12.12 15.06
C PRO A 39 -8.62 -12.10 14.10
N SER A 40 -9.48 -11.08 14.20
CA SER A 40 -10.60 -10.88 13.27
C SER A 40 -10.18 -10.47 11.86
N ASP A 41 -8.93 -10.03 11.69
CA ASP A 41 -8.37 -9.65 10.38
C ASP A 41 -7.71 -10.85 9.66
N ALA A 42 -7.78 -12.07 10.20
CA ALA A 42 -7.22 -13.25 9.55
C ALA A 42 -7.82 -13.48 8.16
N GLY A 43 -6.97 -13.86 7.20
CA GLY A 43 -7.35 -14.11 5.82
C GLY A 43 -6.56 -13.26 4.81
N ARG A 44 -7.08 -13.23 3.57
CA ARG A 44 -6.43 -12.58 2.44
C ARG A 44 -7.06 -11.21 2.17
N HIS A 45 -6.23 -10.18 2.14
CA HIS A 45 -6.63 -8.79 1.94
C HIS A 45 -5.97 -8.21 0.70
N ARG A 46 -6.73 -7.42 -0.07
CA ARG A 46 -6.22 -6.64 -1.19
C ARG A 46 -6.22 -5.18 -0.83
N ILE A 47 -5.02 -4.61 -0.73
CA ILE A 47 -4.81 -3.20 -0.42
C ILE A 47 -4.50 -2.48 -1.73
N LEU A 48 -5.29 -1.44 -2.02
CA LEU A 48 -5.10 -0.61 -3.21
C LEU A 48 -4.30 0.65 -2.81
N ALA A 49 -3.11 0.77 -3.36
CA ALA A 49 -2.24 1.92 -3.20
C ALA A 49 -2.16 2.67 -4.54
N GLU A 50 -2.71 3.88 -4.60
CA GLU A 50 -2.52 4.77 -5.74
C GLU A 50 -1.11 5.36 -5.67
N ALA A 51 -0.31 5.08 -6.70
CA ALA A 51 1.01 5.63 -6.91
C ALA A 51 0.92 6.89 -7.75
N THR A 52 1.51 7.99 -7.27
CA THR A 52 1.61 9.23 -8.03
C THR A 52 3.02 9.40 -8.57
N PHE A 53 3.13 9.86 -9.82
CA PHE A 53 4.40 10.10 -10.50
C PHE A 53 4.58 11.61 -10.77
N ARG A 54 5.76 12.01 -11.27
CA ARG A 54 6.00 13.41 -11.64
C ARG A 54 5.36 13.79 -12.98
N SER A 55 5.38 12.88 -13.95
CA SER A 55 5.06 13.18 -15.35
C SER A 55 4.07 12.20 -15.98
N GLU A 56 3.73 11.13 -15.26
CA GLU A 56 2.77 10.11 -15.71
C GLU A 56 1.48 10.21 -14.89
N PRO A 57 0.34 9.79 -15.45
CA PRO A 57 -0.90 9.62 -14.69
C PRO A 57 -0.69 8.68 -13.49
N PRO A 58 -1.44 8.87 -12.39
CA PRO A 58 -1.41 7.92 -11.28
C PRO A 58 -1.76 6.50 -11.73
N ASP A 59 -1.11 5.52 -11.09
CA ASP A 59 -1.34 4.09 -11.33
C ASP A 59 -1.72 3.41 -10.01
N THR A 60 -2.35 2.25 -10.06
CA THR A 60 -2.78 1.51 -8.86
C THR A 60 -1.91 0.27 -8.64
N LEU A 61 -1.16 0.27 -7.54
CA LEU A 61 -0.50 -0.91 -7.00
C LEU A 61 -1.48 -1.72 -6.15
N VAL A 62 -1.63 -3.00 -6.48
CA VAL A 62 -2.40 -3.96 -5.66
C VAL A 62 -1.43 -4.75 -4.79
N VAL A 63 -1.56 -4.61 -3.47
CA VAL A 63 -0.79 -5.38 -2.49
C VAL A 63 -1.68 -6.47 -1.90
N GLU A 64 -1.34 -7.73 -2.16
CA GLU A 64 -2.00 -8.88 -1.52
C GLU A 64 -1.29 -9.23 -0.21
N VAL A 65 -2.06 -9.24 0.88
CA VAL A 65 -1.57 -9.53 2.22
C VAL A 65 -2.32 -10.75 2.74
N VAL A 66 -1.58 -11.70 3.30
CA VAL A 66 -2.16 -12.81 4.07
C VAL A 66 -1.85 -12.58 5.53
N VAL A 67 -2.90 -12.48 6.35
CA VAL A 67 -2.82 -12.40 7.80
C VAL A 67 -3.22 -13.76 8.35
N GLU A 68 -2.36 -14.35 9.18
CA GLU A 68 -2.59 -15.63 9.86
C GLU A 68 -3.15 -15.43 11.27
#